data_AF-B7PMX5-F1
#
_entry.id   AF-B7PMX5-F1
#
_cell.length_a   1.000
_cell.length_b   1.000
_cell.length_c   1.000
_cell.angle_alpha   90.00
_cell.angle_beta   90.00
_cell.angle_gamma   90.00
#
_symmetry.space_group_name_H-M   'P 1'
#
loop_
_entity.id
_entity.type
_entity.pdbx_description
1 polymer ?
#
loop_
_entity_poly.entity_id
_entity_poly.type
_entity_poly.pdbx_seq_one_letter_code
_entity_poly.pdbx_strand_id
1 'polypeptide(L)'
;MVHIASATSMVACAPVADLLRKHKVFKVTTIRKLFQTIGLLGPAFCLGMVPFVGCSHLLAMSFLVMGMTLYGFTVGGQTPVALDIAPDFAGTVMGIVNCMGNLSGMLAPLVTGFFIEHDESLVQWKKLFLLSSAIYTFGALSFLMFGSAKLEDWGALPTEKSSIVSFRHPDSGSSDNEEDFRTAAEMHLM
;
A
#
# COMPACT_ATOMS: atom_id res chain seq x y z
N MET A 1 19.60 0.30 -11.34
CA MET A 1 18.58 -0.09 -12.36
C MET A 1 17.35 -0.73 -11.72
N VAL A 2 17.48 -1.80 -10.92
CA VAL A 2 16.35 -2.47 -10.24
C VAL A 2 15.46 -1.50 -9.43
N HIS A 3 16.07 -0.62 -8.62
CA HIS A 3 15.33 0.35 -7.80
C HIS A 3 14.60 1.43 -8.62
N ILE A 4 15.10 1.75 -9.82
CA ILE A 4 14.46 2.72 -10.71
C ILE A 4 13.23 2.08 -11.35
N ALA A 5 13.35 0.82 -11.79
CA ALA A 5 12.23 0.05 -12.35
C ALA A 5 11.11 -0.18 -11.32
N SER A 6 11.46 -0.46 -10.05
CA SER A 6 10.46 -0.57 -8.98
C SER A 6 9.80 0.76 -8.64
N ALA A 7 10.55 1.87 -8.63
CA ALA A 7 9.98 3.19 -8.37
C ALA A 7 8.97 3.57 -9.47
N THR A 8 9.26 3.28 -10.73
CA THR A 8 8.34 3.55 -11.84
C THR A 8 7.07 2.69 -11.78
N SER A 9 7.15 1.42 -11.36
CA SER A 9 5.96 0.57 -11.24
C SER A 9 5.07 0.98 -10.07
N MET A 10 5.66 1.43 -8.95
CA MET A 10 4.90 1.99 -7.83
C MET A 10 4.09 3.22 -8.25
N VAL A 11 4.69 4.13 -9.03
CA VAL A 11 4.00 5.33 -9.55
C VAL A 11 2.90 4.95 -10.54
N ALA A 12 3.12 3.94 -11.38
CA ALA A 12 2.11 3.48 -12.34
C ALA A 12 0.96 2.72 -11.68
N CYS A 13 1.19 2.06 -10.53
CA CYS A 13 0.16 1.28 -9.85
C CYS A 13 -1.01 2.14 -9.36
N ALA A 14 -0.74 3.36 -8.88
CA ALA A 14 -1.78 4.27 -8.37
C ALA A 14 -2.84 4.64 -9.43
N PRO A 15 -2.49 5.22 -10.61
CA PRO A 15 -3.47 5.54 -11.63
C PRO A 15 -4.19 4.32 -12.20
N VAL A 16 -3.52 3.16 -12.31
CA VAL A 16 -4.16 1.91 -12.77
C VAL A 16 -5.19 1.42 -11.76
N ALA A 17 -4.88 1.47 -10.46
CA ALA A 17 -5.81 1.13 -9.40
C ALA A 17 -7.02 2.10 -9.36
N ASP A 18 -6.77 3.40 -9.55
CA ASP A 18 -7.82 4.41 -9.57
C ASP A 18 -8.73 4.29 -10.79
N LEU A 19 -8.16 3.97 -11.97
CA LEU A 19 -8.93 3.68 -13.19
C LEU A 19 -9.81 2.43 -13.02
N LEU A 20 -9.27 1.36 -12.43
CA LEU A 20 -10.05 0.15 -12.14
C LEU A 20 -11.18 0.42 -11.15
N ARG A 21 -10.95 1.29 -10.15
CA ARG A 21 -11.97 1.70 -9.17
C ARG A 21 -13.06 2.56 -9.81
N LYS A 22 -12.68 3.46 -10.74
CA LYS A 22 -13.60 4.36 -11.45
C LYS A 22 -14.59 3.62 -12.36
N HIS A 23 -14.17 2.49 -12.93
CA HIS A 23 -15.03 1.67 -13.78
C HIS A 23 -16.14 0.91 -13.02
N LYS A 24 -16.16 0.90 -11.66
CA LYS A 24 -17.22 0.31 -10.80
C LYS A 24 -17.62 -1.15 -11.09
N VAL A 25 -16.89 -1.89 -11.92
CA VAL A 25 -17.28 -3.25 -12.34
C VAL A 25 -17.04 -4.30 -11.24
N PHE A 26 -16.12 -4.04 -10.30
CA PHE A 26 -15.71 -5.02 -9.29
C PHE A 26 -15.79 -4.49 -7.86
N LYS A 27 -16.10 -5.38 -6.91
CA LYS A 27 -16.02 -5.10 -5.47
C LYS A 27 -14.58 -4.72 -5.12
N VAL A 28 -14.40 -3.70 -4.27
CA VAL A 28 -13.08 -3.20 -3.83
C VAL A 28 -12.22 -4.36 -3.31
N THR A 29 -12.81 -5.29 -2.55
CA THR A 29 -12.13 -6.50 -2.06
C THR A 29 -11.56 -7.38 -3.17
N THR A 30 -12.29 -7.57 -4.27
CA THR A 30 -11.83 -8.39 -5.40
C THR A 30 -10.67 -7.70 -6.13
N ILE A 31 -10.75 -6.37 -6.30
CA ILE A 31 -9.67 -5.58 -6.91
C ILE A 31 -8.41 -5.70 -6.04
N ARG A 32 -8.52 -5.47 -4.73
CA ARG A 32 -7.38 -5.56 -3.78
C ARG A 32 -6.75 -6.96 -3.79
N LYS A 33 -7.57 -8.02 -3.80
CA LYS A 33 -7.09 -9.41 -3.95
C LYS A 33 -6.35 -9.63 -5.25
N LEU A 34 -6.85 -9.11 -6.36
CA LEU A 34 -6.21 -9.26 -7.67
C LEU A 34 -4.85 -8.55 -7.72
N PHE A 35 -4.77 -7.31 -7.25
CA PHE A 35 -3.50 -6.58 -7.19
C PHE A 35 -2.49 -7.25 -6.27
N GLN A 36 -2.92 -7.70 -5.09
CA GLN A 36 -2.02 -8.36 -4.14
C GLN A 36 -1.53 -9.72 -4.66
N THR A 37 -2.39 -10.48 -5.33
CA THR A 37 -1.99 -11.77 -5.91
C THR A 37 -1.05 -11.62 -7.08
N ILE A 38 -1.30 -10.68 -8.00
CA ILE A 38 -0.36 -10.39 -9.09
C ILE A 38 0.97 -9.89 -8.52
N GLY A 39 0.92 -9.03 -7.50
CA GLY A 39 2.09 -8.48 -6.83
C GLY A 39 2.91 -9.48 -6.01
N LEU A 40 2.34 -10.62 -5.57
CA LEU A 40 3.09 -11.68 -4.86
C LEU A 40 3.42 -12.88 -5.73
N LEU A 41 2.48 -13.34 -6.58
CA LEU A 41 2.71 -14.47 -7.48
C LEU A 41 3.63 -14.11 -8.63
N GLY A 42 3.63 -12.87 -9.11
CA GLY A 42 4.56 -12.39 -10.13
C GLY A 42 6.02 -12.57 -9.70
N PRO A 43 6.45 -11.97 -8.57
CA PRO A 43 7.78 -12.19 -8.02
C PRO A 43 8.06 -13.66 -7.68
N ALA A 44 7.07 -14.41 -7.16
CA ALA A 44 7.24 -15.84 -6.87
C ALA A 44 7.63 -16.63 -8.13
N PHE A 45 6.88 -16.45 -9.22
CA PHE A 45 7.16 -17.10 -10.49
C PHE A 45 8.53 -16.70 -11.04
N CYS A 46 8.86 -15.41 -11.02
CA CYS A 46 10.17 -14.93 -11.47
C CYS A 46 11.31 -15.56 -10.65
N LEU A 47 11.21 -15.58 -9.32
CA LEU A 47 12.23 -16.17 -8.43
C LEU A 47 12.33 -17.69 -8.59
N GLY A 48 11.21 -18.39 -8.82
CA GLY A 48 11.19 -19.81 -9.10
C GLY A 48 11.87 -20.16 -10.43
N MET A 49 11.84 -19.26 -11.42
CA MET A 49 12.49 -19.46 -12.73
C MET A 49 13.99 -19.17 -12.71
N VAL A 50 14.49 -18.26 -11.85
CA VAL A 50 15.92 -17.87 -11.80
C VAL A 50 16.88 -19.08 -11.74
N PRO A 51 16.65 -20.14 -10.93
CA PRO A 51 17.57 -21.27 -10.86
C PRO A 51 17.62 -22.16 -12.10
N PHE A 52 16.69 -21.99 -13.04
CA PHE A 52 16.64 -22.75 -14.29
C PHE A 52 17.29 -22.01 -15.46
N VAL A 53 17.68 -20.76 -15.26
CA VAL A 53 18.23 -19.87 -16.31
C VAL A 53 19.71 -20.16 -16.65
N GLY A 54 20.41 -20.96 -15.84
CA GLY A 54 21.77 -21.43 -16.14
C GLY A 54 22.82 -20.31 -16.14
N CYS A 55 23.82 -20.39 -17.05
CA CYS A 55 24.95 -19.46 -17.13
C CYS A 55 24.64 -18.06 -17.71
N SER A 56 23.41 -17.80 -18.15
CA SER A 56 23.06 -16.49 -18.72
C SER A 56 22.73 -15.48 -17.63
N HIS A 57 23.72 -14.70 -17.21
CA HIS A 57 23.54 -13.65 -16.21
C HIS A 57 22.52 -12.58 -16.63
N LEU A 58 22.43 -12.26 -17.94
CA LEU A 58 21.47 -11.29 -18.47
C LEU A 58 20.02 -11.74 -18.25
N LEU A 59 19.72 -13.02 -18.49
CA LEU A 59 18.38 -13.54 -18.26
C LEU A 59 18.04 -13.56 -16.78
N ALA A 60 18.98 -13.99 -15.91
CA ALA A 60 18.76 -14.01 -14.46
C ALA A 60 18.45 -12.60 -13.92
N MET A 61 19.23 -11.61 -14.36
CA MET A 61 18.99 -10.20 -14.00
C MET A 61 17.63 -9.70 -14.51
N SER A 62 17.22 -10.08 -15.72
CA SER A 62 15.93 -9.67 -16.27
C SER A 62 14.74 -10.19 -15.45
N PHE A 63 14.80 -11.44 -14.99
CA PHE A 63 13.77 -12.02 -14.12
C PHE A 63 13.73 -11.36 -12.74
N LEU A 64 14.89 -11.01 -12.16
CA LEU A 64 14.95 -10.29 -10.89
C LEU A 64 14.38 -8.87 -11.01
N VAL A 65 14.71 -8.15 -12.09
CA VAL A 65 14.14 -6.82 -12.36
C VAL A 65 12.63 -6.94 -12.54
N MET A 66 12.17 -7.85 -13.38
CA MET A 66 10.74 -8.08 -13.64
C MET A 66 9.99 -8.45 -12.36
N GLY A 67 10.55 -9.33 -11.53
CA GLY A 67 10.00 -9.70 -10.23
C GLY A 67 9.84 -8.48 -9.32
N MET A 68 10.86 -7.64 -9.19
CA MET A 68 10.78 -6.42 -8.37
C MET A 68 9.80 -5.38 -8.94
N THR A 69 9.70 -5.26 -10.26
CA THR A 69 8.70 -4.41 -10.91
C THR A 69 7.28 -4.87 -10.58
N LEU A 70 7.02 -6.17 -10.66
CA LEU A 70 5.72 -6.78 -10.30
C LEU A 70 5.43 -6.64 -8.80
N TYR A 71 6.46 -6.78 -7.96
CA TYR A 71 6.32 -6.55 -6.52
C TYR A 71 5.87 -5.13 -6.19
N GLY A 72 6.26 -4.12 -6.98
CA GLY A 72 5.80 -2.74 -6.80
C GLY A 72 4.27 -2.56 -6.83
N PHE A 73 3.53 -3.46 -7.48
CA PHE A 73 2.06 -3.42 -7.51
C PHE A 73 1.41 -3.76 -6.17
N THR A 74 2.13 -4.41 -5.25
CA THR A 74 1.64 -4.72 -3.89
C THR A 74 1.30 -3.47 -3.09
N VAL A 75 1.97 -2.34 -3.38
CA VAL A 75 1.75 -1.06 -2.71
C VAL A 75 0.32 -0.55 -2.94
N GLY A 76 -0.24 -0.78 -4.13
CA GLY A 76 -1.65 -0.44 -4.42
C GLY A 76 -2.67 -1.36 -3.72
N GLY A 77 -2.23 -2.51 -3.22
CA GLY A 77 -3.05 -3.45 -2.44
C GLY A 77 -2.94 -3.23 -0.94
N GLN A 78 -1.72 -3.26 -0.39
CA GLN A 78 -1.46 -3.28 1.05
C GLN A 78 -1.68 -1.94 1.76
N THR A 79 -1.28 -0.82 1.15
CA THR A 79 -1.44 0.48 1.82
C THR A 79 -2.91 0.85 1.95
N PRO A 80 -3.74 0.70 0.90
CA PRO A 80 -5.15 1.07 1.01
C PRO A 80 -5.98 0.05 1.79
N VAL A 81 -5.58 -1.22 1.90
CA VAL A 81 -6.39 -2.23 2.60
C VAL A 81 -6.53 -1.91 4.09
N ALA A 82 -5.50 -1.36 4.73
CA ALA A 82 -5.58 -0.94 6.14
C ALA A 82 -6.57 0.21 6.33
N LEU A 83 -6.59 1.17 5.39
CA LEU A 83 -7.55 2.27 5.36
C LEU A 83 -8.97 1.80 5.04
N ASP A 84 -9.11 0.81 4.15
CA ASP A 84 -10.39 0.22 3.76
C ASP A 84 -11.00 -0.62 4.91
N ILE A 85 -10.18 -1.21 5.80
CA ILE A 85 -10.60 -2.04 6.95
C ILE A 85 -10.90 -1.20 8.20
N ALA A 86 -10.00 -0.28 8.57
CA ALA A 86 -10.07 0.46 9.82
C ALA A 86 -9.50 1.89 9.66
N PRO A 87 -10.27 2.84 9.11
CA PRO A 87 -9.77 4.19 8.82
C PRO A 87 -9.27 4.95 10.06
N ASP A 88 -9.94 4.82 11.20
CA ASP A 88 -9.58 5.53 12.44
C ASP A 88 -8.35 4.93 13.14
N PHE A 89 -8.08 3.64 12.90
CA PHE A 89 -6.97 2.90 13.50
C PHE A 89 -5.87 2.52 12.49
N ALA A 90 -5.94 3.06 11.26
CA ALA A 90 -5.07 2.65 10.16
C ALA A 90 -3.57 2.84 10.47
N GLY A 91 -3.22 3.92 11.17
CA GLY A 91 -1.83 4.19 11.58
C GLY A 91 -1.27 3.10 12.50
N THR A 92 -2.03 2.69 13.50
CA THR A 92 -1.62 1.63 14.44
C THR A 92 -1.52 0.27 13.76
N VAL A 93 -2.52 -0.09 12.93
CA VAL A 93 -2.53 -1.35 12.18
C VAL A 93 -1.33 -1.42 11.23
N MET A 94 -1.10 -0.35 10.46
CA MET A 94 0.05 -0.28 9.55
C MET A 94 1.39 -0.33 10.30
N GLY A 95 1.46 0.30 11.48
CA GLY A 95 2.62 0.22 12.37
C GLY A 95 2.95 -1.21 12.79
N ILE A 96 1.95 -1.97 13.25
CA ILE A 96 2.13 -3.39 13.64
C ILE A 96 2.58 -4.23 12.44
N VAL A 97 1.96 -4.05 11.28
CA VAL A 97 2.34 -4.75 10.04
C VAL A 97 3.79 -4.43 9.66
N ASN A 98 4.21 -3.17 9.75
CA ASN A 98 5.58 -2.76 9.48
C ASN A 98 6.57 -3.36 10.49
N CYS A 99 6.23 -3.44 11.78
CA CYS A 99 7.07 -4.09 12.78
C CYS A 99 7.31 -5.57 12.44
N MET A 100 6.23 -6.30 12.12
CA MET A 100 6.34 -7.70 11.68
C MET A 100 7.15 -7.85 10.39
N GLY A 101 6.97 -6.92 9.45
CA GLY A 101 7.74 -6.87 8.20
C GLY A 101 9.23 -6.68 8.45
N ASN A 102 9.60 -5.74 9.32
CA ASN A 102 11.00 -5.51 9.68
C ASN A 102 11.62 -6.70 10.42
N LEU A 103 10.88 -7.36 11.31
CA LEU A 103 11.35 -8.56 11.98
C LEU A 103 11.64 -9.68 10.97
N SER A 104 10.74 -9.90 10.00
CA SER A 104 10.98 -10.82 8.90
C SER A 104 12.20 -10.41 8.05
N GLY A 105 12.40 -9.11 7.84
CA GLY A 105 13.57 -8.56 7.15
C GLY A 105 14.89 -8.85 7.87
N MET A 106 14.88 -8.87 9.21
CA MET A 106 16.04 -9.26 10.00
C MET A 106 16.32 -10.77 9.95
N LEU A 107 15.27 -11.60 9.87
CA LEU A 107 15.42 -13.06 9.78
C LEU A 107 15.96 -13.53 8.41
N ALA A 108 15.64 -12.82 7.33
CA ALA A 108 16.06 -13.18 5.97
C ALA A 108 17.60 -13.36 5.80
N PRO A 109 18.46 -12.40 6.21
CA PRO A 109 19.91 -12.58 6.12
C PRO A 109 20.44 -13.65 7.07
N LEU A 110 19.82 -13.88 8.23
CA LEU A 110 20.22 -14.96 9.15
C LEU A 110 20.01 -16.34 8.51
N VAL A 111 18.85 -16.56 7.91
CA VAL A 111 18.56 -17.80 7.16
C VAL A 111 19.50 -17.95 5.97
N THR A 112 19.70 -16.86 5.20
CA THR A 112 20.60 -16.86 4.04
C THR A 112 22.04 -17.19 4.45
N GLY A 113 22.52 -16.62 5.56
CA GLY A 113 23.84 -16.90 6.12
C GLY A 113 24.00 -18.38 6.46
N PHE A 114 23.04 -18.96 7.18
CA PHE A 114 23.06 -20.38 7.54
C PHE A 114 23.15 -21.32 6.32
N PHE A 115 22.50 -20.96 5.20
CA PHE A 115 22.56 -21.76 3.98
C PHE A 115 23.92 -21.67 3.26
N ILE A 116 24.59 -20.51 3.31
CA ILE A 116 25.78 -20.22 2.50
C ILE A 116 27.08 -20.47 3.29
N GLU A 117 27.04 -20.45 4.63
CA GLU A 117 28.21 -20.52 5.53
C GLU A 117 29.14 -21.72 5.28
N HIS A 118 28.60 -22.85 4.81
CA HIS A 118 29.39 -24.07 4.61
C HIS A 118 29.77 -24.35 3.15
N ASP A 119 29.03 -23.81 2.17
CA ASP A 119 29.27 -24.08 0.74
C ASP A 119 28.57 -23.03 -0.14
N GLU A 120 29.35 -22.19 -0.84
CA GLU A 120 28.88 -21.15 -1.75
C GLU A 120 28.47 -21.71 -3.13
N SER A 121 27.88 -22.90 -3.16
CA SER A 121 27.52 -23.55 -4.42
C SER A 121 26.25 -22.97 -5.05
N LEU A 122 26.16 -23.06 -6.38
CA LEU A 122 24.93 -22.74 -7.12
C LEU A 122 23.71 -23.56 -6.66
N VAL A 123 23.94 -24.74 -6.06
CA VAL A 123 22.88 -25.62 -5.56
C VAL A 123 22.24 -25.02 -4.30
N GLN A 124 23.04 -24.43 -3.41
CA GLN A 124 22.56 -23.72 -2.21
C GLN A 124 21.72 -22.50 -2.60
N TRP A 125 22.21 -21.68 -3.54
CA TRP A 125 21.48 -20.52 -4.05
C TRP A 125 20.17 -20.92 -4.71
N LYS A 126 20.14 -22.00 -5.48
CA LYS A 126 18.91 -22.55 -6.05
C LYS A 126 17.88 -22.90 -4.96
N LYS A 127 18.31 -23.51 -3.85
CA LYS A 127 17.41 -23.81 -2.72
C LYS A 127 16.85 -22.53 -2.09
N LEU A 128 17.67 -21.48 -1.91
CA LEU A 128 17.22 -20.20 -1.39
C LEU A 128 16.18 -19.53 -2.29
N PHE A 129 16.42 -19.48 -3.61
CA PHE A 129 15.45 -18.91 -4.56
C PHE A 129 14.12 -19.69 -4.57
N LEU A 130 14.17 -21.02 -4.53
CA LEU A 130 12.97 -21.85 -4.44
C LEU A 130 12.24 -21.67 -3.10
N LEU A 131 12.97 -21.54 -1.99
CA LEU A 131 12.40 -21.24 -0.68
C LEU A 131 11.70 -19.88 -0.68
N SER A 132 12.33 -18.83 -1.23
CA SER A 132 11.70 -17.51 -1.38
C SER A 132 10.42 -17.60 -2.21
N SER A 133 10.47 -18.29 -3.37
CA SER A 133 9.28 -18.51 -4.20
C SER A 133 8.15 -19.21 -3.44
N ALA A 134 8.47 -20.21 -2.62
CA ALA A 134 7.49 -20.91 -1.80
C ALA A 134 6.86 -19.99 -0.75
N ILE A 135 7.65 -19.16 -0.07
CA ILE A 135 7.17 -18.18 0.92
C ILE A 135 6.24 -17.15 0.24
N TYR A 136 6.62 -16.60 -0.91
CA TYR A 136 5.76 -15.66 -1.66
C TYR A 136 4.44 -16.31 -2.08
N THR A 137 4.49 -17.55 -2.57
CA THR A 137 3.29 -18.31 -2.98
C THR A 137 2.37 -18.59 -1.79
N PHE A 138 2.94 -19.01 -0.65
CA PHE A 138 2.19 -19.23 0.58
C PHE A 138 1.52 -17.94 1.07
N GLY A 139 2.25 -16.82 1.04
CA GLY A 139 1.69 -15.50 1.38
C GLY A 139 0.57 -15.06 0.44
N ALA A 140 0.68 -15.34 -0.86
CA ALA A 140 -0.38 -15.06 -1.81
C ALA A 140 -1.63 -15.91 -1.55
N LEU A 141 -1.45 -17.20 -1.26
CA LEU A 141 -2.55 -18.14 -0.98
C LEU A 141 -3.26 -17.79 0.34
N SER A 142 -2.50 -17.46 1.39
CA SER A 142 -3.09 -17.05 2.66
C SER A 142 -3.90 -15.75 2.50
N PHE A 143 -3.39 -14.77 1.76
CA PHE A 143 -4.13 -13.55 1.47
C PHE A 143 -5.37 -13.79 0.59
N LEU A 144 -5.30 -14.75 -0.35
CA LEU A 144 -6.46 -15.13 -1.16
C LEU A 144 -7.59 -15.72 -0.32
N MET A 145 -7.25 -16.64 0.59
CA MET A 145 -8.22 -17.33 1.46
C MET A 145 -8.80 -16.39 2.53
N PHE A 146 -7.95 -15.63 3.23
CA PHE A 146 -8.37 -14.88 4.42
C PHE A 146 -8.51 -13.37 4.21
N GLY A 147 -7.92 -12.81 3.14
CA GLY A 147 -7.93 -11.37 2.90
C GLY A 147 -9.35 -10.83 2.70
N SER A 148 -9.65 -9.70 3.30
CA SER A 148 -10.87 -8.91 3.08
C SER A 148 -10.51 -7.43 3.07
N ALA A 149 -11.29 -6.62 2.37
CA ALA A 149 -11.13 -5.16 2.32
C ALA A 149 -12.49 -4.51 2.61
N LYS A 150 -13.24 -5.11 3.54
CA LYS A 150 -14.49 -4.55 4.05
C LYS A 150 -14.16 -3.79 5.33
N LEU A 151 -14.92 -2.73 5.58
CA LEU A 151 -14.89 -2.04 6.86
C LEU A 151 -15.26 -3.04 7.95
N GLU A 152 -14.40 -3.17 8.96
CA GLU A 152 -14.67 -4.00 10.12
C GLU A 152 -15.42 -3.20 11.18
N ASP A 153 -16.28 -3.87 11.96
CA ASP A 153 -17.21 -3.21 12.90
C ASP A 153 -16.51 -2.40 14.00
N TRP A 154 -15.26 -2.74 14.31
CA TRP A 154 -14.40 -2.03 15.26
C TRP A 154 -13.50 -0.97 14.60
N GLY A 155 -13.44 -0.97 13.27
CA GLY A 155 -12.49 -0.18 12.47
C GLY A 155 -12.92 1.27 12.24
N ALA A 156 -14.20 1.58 12.45
CA ALA A 156 -14.74 2.93 12.49
C ALA A 156 -15.36 3.19 13.86
N LEU A 157 -14.96 4.28 14.50
CA LEU A 157 -15.65 4.74 15.70
C LEU A 157 -17.10 5.09 15.29
N PRO A 158 -18.11 4.75 16.11
CA PRO A 158 -19.47 5.22 15.89
C PRO A 158 -19.39 6.73 15.72
N THR A 159 -19.78 7.22 14.55
CA THR A 159 -19.86 8.65 14.31
C THR A 159 -20.87 9.19 15.32
N GLU A 160 -20.40 9.72 16.45
CA GLU A 160 -21.15 10.76 17.12
C GLU A 160 -21.31 11.83 16.04
N LYS A 161 -22.53 11.96 15.51
CA LYS A 161 -22.89 12.98 14.54
C LYS A 161 -22.21 14.26 15.02
N SER A 162 -21.27 14.79 14.23
CA SER A 162 -20.76 16.13 14.44
C SER A 162 -21.93 17.09 14.33
N SER A 163 -22.59 17.35 15.45
CA SER A 163 -23.43 18.49 15.71
C SER A 163 -22.60 19.56 16.40
N ILE A 164 -21.41 19.86 15.87
CA ILE A 164 -20.49 20.95 16.22
C ILE A 164 -19.28 20.74 15.28
N VAL A 165 -19.23 21.26 14.07
CA VAL A 165 -19.12 22.68 13.74
C VAL A 165 -19.91 22.91 12.46
N SER A 166 -21.14 23.40 12.61
CA SER A 166 -21.67 24.34 11.63
C SER A 166 -20.67 25.48 11.61
N PHE A 167 -19.89 25.59 10.54
CA PHE A 167 -19.19 26.82 10.24
C PHE A 167 -20.32 27.82 10.05
N ARG A 168 -20.61 28.59 11.12
CA ARG A 168 -21.46 29.75 11.04
C ARG A 168 -20.79 30.61 9.97
N HIS A 169 -21.34 30.56 8.76
CA HIS A 169 -21.21 31.68 7.85
C HIS A 169 -21.62 32.87 8.70
N PRO A 170 -20.74 33.86 8.96
CA PRO A 170 -21.22 35.11 9.49
C PRO A 170 -22.24 35.58 8.46
N ASP A 171 -23.50 35.63 8.88
CA ASP A 171 -24.54 36.26 8.11
C ASP A 171 -23.99 37.61 7.65
N SER A 172 -24.09 37.85 6.36
CA SER A 172 -23.94 39.15 5.75
C SER A 172 -24.96 40.09 6.39
N GLY A 173 -24.58 40.67 7.53
CA GLY A 173 -25.35 41.64 8.31
C GLY A 173 -24.50 42.88 8.61
N SER A 174 -23.57 43.22 7.72
CA SER A 174 -22.77 44.46 7.80
C SER A 174 -23.48 45.66 7.14
N SER A 175 -24.81 45.68 7.09
CA SER A 175 -25.57 46.84 6.62
C SER A 175 -25.99 47.79 7.75
N ASP A 176 -26.08 47.30 8.99
CA ASP A 176 -26.74 48.08 10.05
C ASP A 176 -25.75 48.91 10.89
N ASN A 177 -24.45 48.58 10.84
CA ASN A 177 -23.40 49.31 11.57
C ASN A 177 -22.81 50.48 10.76
N GLU A 178 -23.07 50.56 9.45
CA GLU A 178 -22.53 51.62 8.59
C GLU A 178 -23.44 52.86 8.55
N GLU A 179 -24.75 52.71 8.78
CA GLU A 179 -25.68 53.83 8.92
C GLU A 179 -25.55 54.55 10.29
N ASP A 180 -25.31 53.80 11.37
CA ASP A 180 -25.12 54.36 12.71
C ASP A 180 -23.82 55.17 12.83
N PHE A 181 -22.75 54.70 12.18
CA PHE A 181 -21.47 55.42 12.12
C PHE A 181 -21.53 56.71 11.27
N ARG A 182 -22.35 56.71 10.21
CA ARG A 182 -22.58 57.91 9.38
C ARG A 182 -23.43 58.95 10.10
N THR A 183 -24.40 58.52 10.89
CA THR A 183 -25.26 59.43 11.66
C THR A 183 -24.52 60.03 12.85
N ALA A 184 -23.61 59.28 13.48
CA ALA A 184 -22.71 59.80 14.52
C ALA A 184 -21.66 60.80 13.98
N ALA A 185 -21.19 60.62 12.75
CA ALA A 185 -20.24 61.54 12.11
C ALA A 185 -20.89 62.88 11.69
N GLU A 186 -22.15 62.86 11.23
CA GLU A 186 -22.90 64.08 10.88
C GLU A 186 -23.27 64.93 12.12
N MET A 187 -23.42 64.31 13.29
CA MET A 187 -23.74 65.01 14.55
C MET A 187 -22.56 65.76 15.18
N HIS A 188 -21.33 65.55 14.69
CA HIS A 188 -20.13 66.22 15.19
C HIS A 188 -19.64 67.39 14.31
N LEU A 189 -20.32 67.67 13.20
CA LEU A 189 -20.02 68.77 12.27
C LEU A 189 -21.12 69.84 12.17
N MET A 190 -22.10 69.84 13.09
CA MET A 190 -22.96 71.00 13.41
C MET A 190 -22.59 71.57 14.77
#